data_AF-V5I852-F1
#
_entry.id   AF-V5I852-F1
#
_cell.length_a   1.000
_cell.length_b   1.000
_cell.length_c   1.000
_cell.angle_alpha   90.00
_cell.angle_beta   90.00
_cell.angle_gamma   90.00
#
_symmetry.space_group_name_H-M   'P 1'
#
loop_
_entity.id
_entity.type
_entity.pdbx_description
1 polymer ?
#
loop_
_entity_poly.entity_id
_entity_poly.type
_entity_poly.pdbx_seq_one_letter_code
_entity_poly.pdbx_strand_id
1 'polypeptide(L)'
;APTWMKTINDWFTGSLKDEYYQLWADYNLRFYEEYNKRNISFWGMTSQNEPSVGLTIPSKGNSMGWSPTQMNEWIGANLGPTIRNSAFSDLKIMLHDDNRQLLTNLSLLLENEKTM
;
A
#
# COMPACT_ATOMS: atom_id res chain seq x y z
N ALA A 1 2.25 -8.06 -2.11
CA ALA A 1 1.70 -8.39 -3.44
C ALA A 1 2.08 -9.82 -3.84
N PRO A 2 1.36 -10.45 -4.79
CA PRO A 2 1.82 -11.66 -5.47
C PRO A 2 3.28 -11.54 -5.94
N THR A 3 4.03 -12.64 -5.88
CA THR A 3 5.48 -12.63 -6.13
C THR A 3 5.84 -12.03 -7.48
N TRP A 4 5.12 -12.36 -8.55
CA TRP A 4 5.38 -11.85 -9.89
C TRP A 4 5.24 -10.32 -10.03
N MET A 5 4.50 -9.67 -9.12
CA MET A 5 4.43 -8.21 -9.06
C MET A 5 5.63 -7.56 -8.37
N LYS A 6 6.47 -8.34 -7.69
CA LYS A 6 7.59 -7.85 -6.87
C LYS A 6 8.92 -7.91 -7.64
N THR A 7 9.83 -6.97 -7.36
CA THR A 7 11.13 -6.85 -8.03
C THR A 7 12.02 -8.10 -7.89
N ILE A 8 11.87 -8.85 -6.79
CA ILE A 8 12.68 -10.05 -6.48
C ILE A 8 11.90 -11.36 -6.75
N ASN A 9 10.64 -11.29 -7.18
CA ASN A 9 9.76 -12.47 -7.37
C ASN A 9 9.68 -13.39 -6.13
N ASP A 10 9.75 -12.82 -4.92
CA ASP A 10 9.84 -13.53 -3.64
C ASP A 10 8.78 -13.02 -2.63
N TRP A 11 8.41 -13.82 -1.63
CA TRP A 11 7.39 -13.46 -0.63
C TRP A 11 7.90 -12.56 0.51
N PHE A 12 9.20 -12.62 0.80
CA PHE A 12 9.86 -12.14 2.02
C PHE A 12 10.67 -10.85 1.84
N THR A 13 10.85 -10.38 0.61
CA THR A 13 11.58 -9.13 0.34
C THR A 13 11.20 -8.53 -1.02
N GLY A 14 11.67 -7.32 -1.31
CA GLY A 14 11.48 -6.63 -2.58
C GLY A 14 10.24 -5.76 -2.61
N SER A 15 10.22 -4.85 -3.57
CA SER A 15 9.20 -3.82 -3.75
C SER A 15 8.25 -4.16 -4.88
N LEU A 16 7.11 -3.47 -4.94
CA LEU A 16 6.21 -3.54 -6.10
C LEU A 16 6.93 -2.96 -7.34
N LYS A 17 6.82 -3.63 -8.49
CA LYS A 17 7.28 -3.05 -9.76
C LYS A 17 6.32 -1.95 -10.22
N ASP A 18 6.86 -0.86 -10.74
CA ASP A 18 6.09 0.33 -11.14
C ASP A 18 4.97 0.01 -12.14
N GLU A 19 5.22 -0.92 -13.06
CA GLU A 19 4.25 -1.42 -14.05
C GLU A 19 2.99 -2.05 -13.43
N TYR A 20 3.01 -2.43 -12.14
CA TYR A 20 1.88 -3.01 -11.42
C TYR A 20 1.21 -2.05 -10.43
N TYR A 21 1.58 -0.77 -10.40
CA TYR A 21 1.03 0.20 -9.46
C TYR A 21 -0.50 0.30 -9.56
N GLN A 22 -1.05 0.46 -10.77
CA GLN A 22 -2.51 0.50 -10.96
C GLN A 22 -3.14 -0.84 -10.61
N LEU A 23 -2.56 -1.95 -11.07
CA LEU A 23 -3.11 -3.29 -10.80
C LEU A 23 -3.14 -3.61 -9.30
N TRP A 24 -2.17 -3.13 -8.54
CA TRP A 24 -2.14 -3.28 -7.08
C TRP A 24 -3.20 -2.40 -6.39
N ALA A 25 -3.49 -1.21 -6.92
CA ALA A 25 -4.61 -0.39 -6.45
C ALA A 25 -5.96 -1.08 -6.72
N ASP A 26 -6.15 -1.62 -7.93
CA ASP A 26 -7.36 -2.36 -8.31
C ASP A 26 -7.55 -3.62 -7.44
N TYR A 27 -6.45 -4.32 -7.14
CA TYR A 27 -6.47 -5.48 -6.23
C TYR A 27 -6.96 -5.09 -4.83
N ASN A 28 -6.49 -3.97 -4.29
CA ASN A 28 -6.95 -3.46 -2.99
C ASN A 28 -8.44 -3.10 -3.02
N LEU A 29 -8.91 -2.38 -4.05
CA LEU A 29 -10.34 -2.09 -4.20
C LEU A 29 -11.17 -3.39 -4.28
N ARG A 30 -10.70 -4.38 -5.05
CA ARG A 30 -11.40 -5.65 -5.21
C ARG A 30 -11.56 -6.41 -3.90
N PHE A 31 -10.58 -6.33 -3.01
CA PHE A 31 -10.69 -6.91 -1.66
C PHE A 31 -11.92 -6.35 -0.93
N TYR A 32 -12.10 -5.03 -0.91
CA TYR A 32 -13.26 -4.40 -0.27
C TYR A 32 -14.59 -4.74 -0.96
N GLU A 33 -14.60 -4.78 -2.30
CA GLU A 33 -15.77 -5.22 -3.06
C GLU A 33 -16.23 -6.63 -2.68
N GLU A 34 -15.29 -7.58 -2.58
CA GLU A 34 -15.60 -8.98 -2.26
C GLU A 34 -16.12 -9.15 -0.82
N TYR A 35 -15.61 -8.37 0.13
CA TYR A 35 -16.13 -8.38 1.49
C TYR A 35 -17.49 -7.68 1.60
N ASN A 36 -17.72 -6.62 0.83
CA ASN A 36 -19.01 -5.94 0.80
C ASN A 36 -20.13 -6.86 0.29
N LYS A 37 -19.86 -7.75 -0.69
CA LYS A 37 -20.82 -8.79 -1.13
C LYS A 37 -21.26 -9.74 0.00
N ARG A 38 -20.49 -9.78 1.09
CA ARG A 38 -20.74 -10.60 2.28
C ARG A 38 -21.25 -9.76 3.46
N ASN A 39 -21.67 -8.52 3.20
CA ASN A 39 -22.13 -7.54 4.20
C ASN A 39 -21.08 -7.20 5.26
N ILE A 40 -19.79 -7.20 4.89
CA ILE A 40 -18.70 -6.78 5.76
C ILE A 40 -18.16 -5.44 5.27
N SER A 41 -18.30 -4.41 6.11
CA SER A 41 -17.78 -3.07 5.88
C SER A 41 -16.49 -2.81 6.64
N PHE A 42 -15.63 -1.94 6.10
CA PHE A 42 -14.38 -1.53 6.74
C PHE A 42 -14.40 -0.03 7.03
N TRP A 43 -13.84 0.34 8.17
CA TRP A 43 -13.60 1.75 8.51
C TRP A 43 -12.39 2.34 7.78
N GLY A 44 -11.36 1.53 7.54
CA GLY A 44 -10.14 1.98 6.91
C GLY A 44 -9.22 0.84 6.48
N MET A 45 -8.12 1.24 5.87
CA MET A 45 -7.05 0.39 5.37
C MET A 45 -5.70 0.99 5.70
N THR A 46 -4.66 0.16 5.79
CA THR A 46 -3.28 0.62 5.78
C THR A 46 -2.72 0.46 4.36
N SER A 47 -1.78 1.34 3.99
CA SER A 47 -1.14 1.31 2.66
C SER A 47 -0.29 0.05 2.42
N GLN A 48 0.40 -0.42 3.47
CA GLN A 48 1.16 -1.66 3.52
C GLN A 48 1.53 -1.92 4.98
N ASN A 49 1.41 -3.16 5.46
CA ASN A 49 1.97 -3.57 6.75
C ASN A 49 3.51 -3.53 6.69
N GLU A 50 4.14 -2.83 7.63
CA GLU A 50 5.60 -2.76 7.82
C GLU A 50 6.40 -2.60 6.51
N PRO A 51 6.18 -1.51 5.75
CA PRO A 51 6.82 -1.26 4.46
C PRO A 51 8.36 -1.23 4.55
N SER A 52 8.94 -0.92 5.70
CA SER A 52 10.40 -0.95 5.87
C SER A 52 10.98 -2.36 5.87
N VAL A 53 10.22 -3.35 6.37
CA VAL A 53 10.71 -4.73 6.53
C VAL A 53 11.05 -5.35 5.17
N GLY A 54 10.23 -5.12 4.16
CA GLY A 54 10.47 -5.65 2.81
C GLY A 54 11.66 -5.02 2.07
N LEU A 55 12.25 -3.93 2.60
CA LEU A 55 13.49 -3.32 2.11
C LEU A 55 14.76 -3.88 2.79
N THR A 56 14.60 -4.69 3.84
CA THR A 56 15.70 -5.27 4.61
C THR A 56 15.94 -6.74 4.25
N ILE A 57 16.93 -7.36 4.89
CA ILE A 57 17.29 -8.79 4.75
C ILE A 57 16.02 -9.67 4.89
N PRO A 58 15.90 -10.82 4.17
CA PRO A 58 14.64 -11.55 4.04
C PRO A 58 13.92 -11.73 5.38
N SER A 59 12.73 -11.15 5.47
CA SER A 59 11.86 -11.33 6.63
C SER A 59 11.42 -12.79 6.74
N LYS A 60 11.14 -13.27 7.94
CA LYS A 60 10.64 -14.65 8.12
C LYS A 60 9.16 -14.82 7.72
N GLY A 61 8.49 -13.74 7.30
CA GLY A 61 7.08 -13.72 6.90
C GLY A 61 6.85 -12.84 5.67
N ASN A 62 5.63 -12.89 5.12
CA ASN A 62 5.24 -12.13 3.94
C ASN A 62 5.48 -10.63 4.14
N SER A 63 6.23 -10.01 3.23
CA SER A 63 6.53 -8.58 3.28
C SER A 63 6.55 -7.98 1.87
N MET A 64 6.48 -6.65 1.79
CA MET A 64 6.66 -5.92 0.54
C MET A 64 7.24 -4.55 0.88
N GLY A 65 8.41 -4.26 0.32
CA GLY A 65 9.17 -3.07 0.64
C GLY A 65 8.63 -1.84 -0.08
N TRP A 66 8.57 -0.71 0.60
CA TRP A 66 8.27 0.58 -0.02
C TRP A 66 9.19 1.66 0.54
N SER A 67 9.87 2.37 -0.35
CA SER A 67 10.44 3.67 0.03
C SER A 67 9.29 4.69 0.23
N PRO A 68 9.51 5.73 1.07
CA PRO A 68 8.54 6.82 1.23
C PRO A 68 8.08 7.41 -0.11
N THR A 69 9.01 7.68 -1.03
CA THR A 69 8.73 8.24 -2.36
C THR A 69 7.86 7.31 -3.21
N GLN A 70 8.20 6.02 -3.29
CA GLN A 70 7.41 5.06 -4.08
C GLN A 70 5.98 4.93 -3.56
N MET A 71 5.82 4.85 -2.23
CA MET A 71 4.50 4.76 -1.61
C MET A 71 3.70 6.04 -1.85
N ASN A 72 4.35 7.21 -1.74
CA ASN A 72 3.75 8.50 -2.04
C ASN A 72 3.20 8.55 -3.48
N GLU A 73 4.02 8.18 -4.46
CA GLU A 73 3.64 8.14 -5.88
C GLU A 73 2.49 7.18 -6.13
N TRP A 74 2.57 5.94 -5.62
CA TRP A 74 1.51 4.95 -5.78
C TRP A 74 0.19 5.40 -5.15
N ILE A 75 0.24 6.03 -3.97
CA ILE A 75 -0.98 6.51 -3.31
C ILE A 75 -1.58 7.68 -4.08
N GLY A 76 -0.79 8.70 -4.41
CA GLY A 76 -1.29 9.90 -5.08
C GLY A 76 -1.75 9.66 -6.52
N ALA A 77 -1.11 8.73 -7.25
CA ALA A 77 -1.40 8.49 -8.66
C ALA A 77 -2.34 7.29 -8.90
N ASN A 78 -2.40 6.31 -7.99
CA ASN A 78 -3.14 5.06 -8.23
C ASN A 78 -4.13 4.75 -7.10
N LEU A 79 -3.67 4.43 -5.89
CA LEU A 79 -4.56 3.95 -4.81
C LEU A 79 -5.62 4.99 -4.42
N GLY A 80 -5.20 6.23 -4.18
CA GLY A 80 -6.08 7.33 -3.80
C GLY A 80 -7.21 7.54 -4.81
N PRO A 81 -6.91 7.86 -6.09
CA PRO A 81 -7.92 7.99 -7.13
C PRO A 81 -8.80 6.75 -7.29
N THR A 82 -8.23 5.54 -7.21
CA THR A 82 -8.98 4.28 -7.35
C THR A 82 -10.03 4.11 -6.24
N ILE A 83 -9.67 4.39 -4.99
CA ILE A 83 -10.61 4.31 -3.86
C ILE A 83 -11.62 5.46 -3.91
N ARG A 84 -11.17 6.70 -4.14
CA ARG A 84 -12.04 7.89 -4.12
C ARG A 84 -13.08 7.91 -5.25
N ASN A 85 -12.79 7.29 -6.39
CA ASN A 85 -13.71 7.16 -7.52
C ASN A 85 -14.59 5.89 -7.46
N SER A 86 -14.58 5.16 -6.34
CA SER A 86 -15.36 3.93 -6.15
C SER A 86 -16.52 4.13 -5.17
N ALA A 87 -17.32 3.07 -4.96
CA ALA A 87 -18.32 3.03 -3.89
C ALA A 87 -17.73 3.06 -2.46
N PHE A 88 -16.40 3.00 -2.33
CA PHE A 88 -15.65 3.01 -1.06
C PHE A 88 -14.91 4.34 -0.84
N SER A 89 -15.40 5.43 -1.42
CA SER A 89 -14.76 6.75 -1.35
C SER A 89 -14.45 7.22 0.08
N ASP A 90 -15.25 6.81 1.06
CA ASP A 90 -15.11 7.18 2.47
C ASP A 90 -14.10 6.32 3.26
N LEU A 91 -13.58 5.26 2.65
CA LEU A 91 -12.57 4.38 3.27
C LEU A 91 -11.31 5.18 3.61
N LYS A 92 -10.91 5.14 4.89
CA LYS A 92 -9.71 5.84 5.36
C LYS A 92 -8.45 5.10 4.90
N ILE A 93 -7.49 5.82 4.34
CA ILE A 93 -6.18 5.28 3.96
C ILE A 93 -5.18 5.77 5.02
N MET A 94 -4.62 4.83 5.79
CA MET A 94 -3.63 5.09 6.83
C MET A 94 -2.24 4.79 6.28
N LEU A 95 -1.35 5.77 6.41
CA LEU A 95 0.05 5.67 6.02
C LEU A 95 0.87 5.05 7.14
N HIS A 96 2.15 4.79 6.86
CA HIS A 96 3.15 4.30 7.80
C HIS A 96 3.01 2.82 8.15
N ASP A 97 2.03 2.46 9.01
CA ASP A 97 1.80 1.10 9.53
C ASP A 97 3.09 0.32 9.86
N ASP A 98 4.02 1.02 10.52
CA ASP A 98 5.34 0.53 10.89
C ASP A 98 5.73 1.06 12.28
N ASN A 99 6.90 0.66 12.74
CA ASN A 99 7.50 1.04 14.01
C ASN A 99 7.62 2.56 14.15
N ARG A 100 7.29 3.09 15.33
CA ARG A 100 7.28 4.55 15.61
C ARG A 100 8.64 5.24 15.41
N GLN A 101 9.74 4.49 15.52
CA GLN A 101 11.09 5.01 15.33
C GLN A 101 11.30 5.52 13.90
N LEU A 102 10.52 5.00 12.95
CA LEU A 102 10.55 5.39 11.55
C LEU A 102 9.64 6.60 11.23
N LEU A 103 8.92 7.16 12.22
CA LEU A 103 8.06 8.33 12.00
C LEU A 103 8.81 9.56 11.50
N THR A 104 10.12 9.66 11.75
CA THR A 104 10.95 10.74 11.18
C THR A 104 10.98 10.72 9.66
N ASN A 105 10.74 9.55 9.04
CA ASN A 105 10.68 9.39 7.59
C ASN A 105 9.28 9.65 7.02
N LEU A 106 8.26 9.84 7.89
CA LEU A 106 6.87 10.07 7.49
C LEU A 106 6.67 11.43 6.83
N SER A 107 7.50 12.43 7.11
CA SER A 107 7.39 13.75 6.47
C SER A 107 7.50 13.63 4.95
N LEU A 108 8.38 12.77 4.45
CA LEU A 108 8.56 12.49 3.02
C LEU A 108 7.30 11.89 2.36
N LEU A 109 6.47 11.18 3.13
CA LEU A 109 5.18 10.65 2.65
C LEU A 109 4.09 11.74 2.57
N LEU A 110 4.24 12.82 3.34
CA LEU A 110 3.26 13.90 3.49
C LEU A 110 3.64 15.16 2.68
N GLU A 111 4.83 15.20 2.09
CA GLU A 111 5.33 16.34 1.31
C GLU A 111 4.61 16.54 -0.05
N ASN A 112 3.83 15.57 -0.51
CA ASN A 112 3.05 15.68 -1.75
C ASN A 112 1.56 15.94 -1.45
N GLU A 113 1.04 17.05 -1.96
CA GLU A 113 -0.37 17.42 -1.82
C GLU A 113 -1.33 16.37 -2.40
N LYS A 114 -0.90 15.56 -3.38
CA LYS A 114 -1.72 14.49 -3.97
C LYS A 114 -2.00 13.32 -3.03
N THR A 115 -1.29 13.24 -1.91
CA THR A 115 -1.42 12.21 -0.87
C THR A 115 -2.33 12.64 0.28
N MET A 116 -2.75 13.92 0.30
CA MET A 116 -3.72 14.49 1.24
C MET A 116 -5.13 14.48 0.62
#